data_AF-A0A848UZD5-F1
#
_entry.id   AF-A0A848UZD5-F1
#
_cell.length_a   1.000
_cell.length_b   1.000
_cell.length_c   1.000
_cell.angle_alpha   90.00
_cell.angle_beta   90.00
_cell.angle_gamma   90.00
#
_symmetry.space_group_name_H-M   'P 1'
#
loop_
_entity.id
_entity.type
_entity.pdbx_description
1 polymer ?
#
loop_
_entity_poly.entity_id
_entity_poly.type
_entity_poly.pdbx_seq_one_letter_code
_entity_poly.pdbx_strand_id
1 'polypeptide(L)'
;MNPFEWIDINDRLPEDGQRLLAFIPNNKVYLPGLQDTEIRDVVVLRFCRDFYPEGSEKREKHGAHFWQGEGNSNHFFPDVTHWAPIPEGPSLT
;
A
#
# COMPACT_ATOMS: atom_id res chain seq x y z
N MET A 1 -19.35 15.66 -5.11
CA MET A 1 -18.61 14.74 -6.00
C MET A 1 -17.43 14.27 -5.17
N ASN A 2 -17.35 13.00 -4.79
CA ASN A 2 -16.16 12.49 -4.10
C ASN A 2 -15.07 12.35 -5.17
N PRO A 3 -13.97 13.13 -5.13
CA PRO A 3 -12.94 13.04 -6.16
C PRO A 3 -12.03 11.81 -5.99
N PHE A 4 -12.37 10.90 -5.07
CA PHE A 4 -11.56 9.75 -4.69
C PHE A 4 -12.26 8.45 -5.03
N GLU A 5 -11.70 7.73 -5.99
CA GLU A 5 -12.07 6.36 -6.33
C GLU A 5 -11.08 5.41 -5.67
N TRP A 6 -11.58 4.48 -4.85
CA TRP A 6 -10.82 3.33 -4.37
C TRP A 6 -10.87 2.24 -5.42
N ILE A 7 -9.72 1.74 -5.83
CA ILE A 7 -9.54 0.79 -6.92
C ILE A 7 -9.14 -0.55 -6.31
N ASP A 8 -9.87 -1.62 -6.62
CA ASP A 8 -9.50 -2.97 -6.22
C ASP A 8 -8.17 -3.36 -6.89
N ILE A 9 -7.25 -3.96 -6.13
CA ILE A 9 -5.93 -4.37 -6.62
C ILE A 9 -6.01 -5.43 -7.74
N ASN A 10 -7.13 -6.15 -7.85
CA ASN A 10 -7.39 -7.12 -8.90
C ASN A 10 -7.95 -6.48 -10.18
N ASP A 11 -8.58 -5.32 -10.08
CA ASP A 11 -9.14 -4.59 -11.22
C ASP A 11 -8.05 -3.81 -11.96
N ARG A 12 -7.20 -3.08 -11.22
CA ARG A 12 -6.11 -2.29 -11.80
C ARG A 12 -4.97 -2.12 -10.82
N LEU A 13 -3.75 -2.39 -11.29
CA LEU A 13 -2.53 -2.13 -10.52
C LEU A 13 -2.06 -0.67 -10.68
N PRO A 14 -1.41 -0.11 -9.65
CA PRO A 14 -0.66 1.14 -9.77
C PRO A 14 0.53 1.04 -10.74
N GLU A 15 1.10 2.19 -11.07
CA GLU A 15 2.39 2.26 -11.77
C GLU A 15 3.53 1.84 -10.83
N ASP A 16 4.60 1.27 -11.40
CA ASP A 16 5.76 0.90 -10.60
C ASP A 16 6.40 2.15 -9.98
N GLY A 17 6.70 2.07 -8.68
CA GLY A 17 7.21 3.20 -7.91
C GLY A 17 6.16 4.25 -7.54
N GLN A 18 4.89 4.08 -7.91
CA GLN A 18 3.84 5.04 -7.58
C GLN A 18 3.59 5.08 -6.07
N ARG A 19 3.56 6.30 -5.52
CA ARG A 19 3.14 6.56 -4.14
C ARG A 19 1.63 6.76 -4.09
N LEU A 20 0.97 6.09 -3.16
CA LEU A 20 -0.49 6.00 -3.11
C LEU A 20 -1.03 5.85 -1.68
N LEU A 21 -2.34 5.97 -1.55
CA LEU A 21 -3.08 5.56 -0.35
C LEU A 21 -3.46 4.09 -0.52
N ALA A 22 -3.07 3.24 0.43
CA ALA A 22 -3.40 1.82 0.46
C ALA A 22 -4.39 1.54 1.60
N PHE A 23 -5.39 0.71 1.32
CA PHE A 23 -6.35 0.22 2.30
C PHE A 23 -6.02 -1.23 2.68
N ILE A 24 -5.69 -1.44 3.95
CA ILE A 24 -5.29 -2.71 4.56
C ILE A 24 -6.24 -2.98 5.74
N PRO A 25 -7.16 -3.95 5.64
CA PRO A 25 -8.12 -4.21 6.70
C PRO A 25 -7.47 -4.57 8.04
N ASN A 26 -7.84 -3.87 9.10
CA ASN A 26 -7.36 -4.07 10.48
C ASN A 26 -5.84 -3.91 10.63
N ASN A 27 -5.23 -3.04 9.83
CA ASN A 27 -3.80 -2.83 9.88
C ASN A 27 -3.37 -2.26 11.24
N LYS A 28 -2.50 -2.99 11.94
CA LYS A 28 -1.97 -2.59 13.25
C LYS A 28 -0.69 -1.79 13.09
N VAL A 29 -0.70 -0.56 13.58
CA VAL A 29 0.47 0.33 13.60
C VAL A 29 0.95 0.47 15.04
N TYR A 30 2.26 0.25 15.25
CA TYR A 30 2.89 0.42 16.55
C TYR A 30 3.12 1.89 16.86
N LEU A 31 2.73 2.31 18.06
CA LEU A 31 2.93 3.68 18.50
C LEU A 31 4.38 3.90 18.95
N PRO A 32 5.08 4.92 18.43
CA PRO A 32 6.46 5.20 18.81
C PRO A 32 6.62 5.41 20.32
N GLY A 33 7.52 4.65 20.95
CA GLY A 33 7.83 4.78 22.38
C GLY A 33 6.83 4.12 23.33
N LEU A 34 5.78 3.47 22.82
CA LEU A 34 4.80 2.72 23.61
C LEU A 34 4.78 1.25 23.16
N GLN A 35 4.27 0.35 24.02
CA GLN A 35 4.00 -1.05 23.64
C GLN A 35 2.59 -1.23 23.06
N ASP A 36 1.91 -0.12 22.76
CA ASP A 36 0.55 -0.11 22.24
C ASP A 36 0.52 -0.06 20.71
N THR A 37 -0.61 -0.52 20.17
CA THR A 37 -0.91 -0.48 18.74
C THR A 37 -2.25 0.20 18.49
N GLU A 38 -2.37 0.89 17.38
CA GLU A 38 -3.65 1.39 16.87
C GLU A 38 -4.01 0.74 15.53
N ILE A 39 -5.31 0.69 15.22
CA ILE A 39 -5.78 0.28 13.90
C ILE A 39 -5.78 1.49 12.99
N ARG A 40 -5.07 1.38 11.86
CA ARG A 40 -5.02 2.40 10.82
C ARG A 40 -5.11 1.74 9.45
N ASP A 41 -6.35 1.60 8.97
CA ASP A 41 -6.62 0.89 7.72
C ASP A 41 -6.07 1.58 6.48
N VAL A 42 -5.97 2.92 6.50
CA VAL A 42 -5.43 3.70 5.39
C VAL A 42 -4.02 4.18 5.69
N VAL A 43 -3.06 3.76 4.88
CA VAL A 43 -1.64 4.14 5.00
C VAL A 43 -1.07 4.56 3.66
N VAL A 44 0.01 5.34 3.68
CA VAL A 44 0.77 5.68 2.47
C VAL A 44 1.82 4.60 2.21
N LEU A 45 1.79 4.04 1.00
CA LEU A 45 2.76 3.05 0.51
C LEU A 45 3.28 3.45 -0.87
N ARG A 46 4.37 2.80 -1.29
CA ARG A 46 4.88 2.81 -2.65
C ARG A 46 4.72 1.43 -3.27
N PHE A 47 4.12 1.36 -4.46
CA PHE A 47 3.98 0.10 -5.19
C PHE A 47 5.32 -0.32 -5.81
N CYS A 48 5.68 -1.59 -5.69
CA CYS A 48 6.84 -2.18 -6.33
C CYS A 48 6.37 -3.35 -7.22
N ARG A 49 6.37 -3.13 -8.53
CA ARG A 49 6.00 -4.13 -9.52
C ARG A 49 7.11 -5.18 -9.64
N ASP A 50 6.70 -6.43 -9.81
CA ASP A 50 7.58 -7.61 -9.97
C ASP A 50 8.78 -7.66 -8.99
N PHE A 51 8.56 -7.23 -7.75
CA PHE A 51 9.57 -7.15 -6.70
C PHE A 51 10.19 -8.51 -6.37
N TYR A 52 9.39 -9.58 -6.37
CA TYR A 52 9.88 -10.93 -6.11
C TYR A 52 10.24 -11.65 -7.43
N PRO A 53 11.47 -12.23 -7.53
CA PRO A 53 11.89 -12.98 -8.70
C PRO A 53 11.00 -14.19 -9.00
N GLU A 54 10.91 -14.56 -10.27
CA GLU A 54 10.28 -15.82 -10.70
C GLU A 54 10.95 -17.03 -10.04
N GLY A 55 10.12 -17.99 -9.61
CA GLY A 55 10.58 -19.20 -8.91
C GLY A 55 11.03 -18.98 -7.46
N SER A 56 10.88 -17.77 -6.91
CA SER A 56 11.13 -17.56 -5.48
C SER A 56 9.94 -17.99 -4.62
N GLU A 57 10.21 -18.61 -3.48
CA GLU A 57 9.18 -19.04 -2.50
C GLU A 57 8.26 -17.88 -2.10
N LYS A 58 8.82 -16.67 -1.94
CA LYS A 58 8.04 -15.48 -1.60
C LYS A 58 7.03 -15.11 -2.68
N ARG A 59 7.40 -15.23 -3.96
CA ARG A 59 6.49 -14.96 -5.07
C ARG A 59 5.33 -15.96 -5.11
N GLU A 60 5.63 -17.23 -4.88
CA GLU A 60 4.62 -18.29 -4.86
C GLU A 60 3.61 -18.07 -3.73
N LYS A 61 4.08 -17.62 -2.57
CA LYS A 61 3.24 -17.42 -1.38
C LYS A 61 2.49 -16.09 -1.37
N HIS A 62 3.09 -15.03 -1.89
CA HIS A 62 2.62 -13.65 -1.71
C HIS A 62 2.38 -12.89 -3.03
N GLY A 63 2.57 -13.53 -4.19
CA GLY A 63 2.50 -12.85 -5.48
C GLY A 63 3.79 -12.11 -5.85
N ALA A 64 3.85 -11.59 -7.08
CA ALA A 64 5.06 -10.97 -7.62
C ALA A 64 5.35 -9.57 -7.06
N HIS A 65 4.32 -8.86 -6.63
CA HIS A 65 4.40 -7.44 -6.28
C HIS A 65 4.62 -7.22 -4.78
N PHE A 66 4.92 -5.98 -4.41
CA PHE A 66 5.18 -5.61 -3.03
C PHE A 66 4.75 -4.18 -2.73
N TRP A 67 4.44 -3.91 -1.46
CA TRP A 67 4.12 -2.58 -0.97
C TRP A 67 5.19 -2.10 0.00
N GLN A 68 5.97 -1.11 -0.39
CA GLN A 68 6.98 -0.53 0.49
C GLN A 68 6.36 0.58 1.35
N GLY A 69 6.56 0.49 2.66
CA GLY A 69 6.18 1.54 3.61
C GLY A 69 7.21 2.67 3.64
N GLU A 70 6.76 3.90 3.45
CA GLU A 70 7.59 5.11 3.56
C GLU A 70 7.38 5.76 4.94
N GLY A 71 7.95 5.13 5.97
CA GLY A 71 7.67 5.47 7.38
C GLY A 71 6.56 4.63 8.02
N ASN A 72 5.93 3.74 7.25
CA ASN A 72 5.07 2.66 7.73
C ASN A 72 5.77 1.30 7.56
N SER A 73 5.17 0.24 8.09
CA SER A 73 5.58 -1.14 7.79
C SER A 73 5.44 -1.46 6.30
N ASN A 74 6.27 -2.37 5.81
CA ASN A 74 6.06 -2.96 4.49
C ASN A 74 4.94 -4.01 4.54
N HIS A 75 4.31 -4.25 3.39
CA HIS A 75 3.23 -5.21 3.26
C HIS A 75 3.42 -6.12 2.05
N PHE A 76 3.01 -7.37 2.19
CA PHE A 76 2.93 -8.29 1.07
C PHE A 76 1.76 -7.88 0.16
N PHE A 77 1.83 -8.24 -1.13
CA PHE A 77 0.81 -7.83 -2.08
C PHE A 77 -0.64 -8.08 -1.61
N PRO A 78 -0.99 -9.25 -1.03
CA PRO A 78 -2.36 -9.58 -0.64
C PRO A 78 -2.87 -8.86 0.62
N ASP A 79 -1.99 -8.18 1.36
CA ASP A 79 -2.40 -7.44 2.56
C ASP A 79 -3.26 -6.21 2.20
N VAL A 80 -3.00 -5.60 1.04
CA VAL A 80 -3.75 -4.45 0.52
C VAL A 80 -4.90 -4.96 -0.32
N THR A 81 -6.10 -4.41 -0.12
CA THR A 81 -7.29 -4.78 -0.93
C THR A 81 -7.65 -3.71 -1.95
N HIS A 82 -7.48 -2.44 -1.60
CA HIS A 82 -7.80 -1.31 -2.47
C HIS A 82 -6.71 -0.25 -2.37
N TRP A 83 -6.57 0.56 -3.42
CA TRP A 83 -5.70 1.71 -3.42
C TRP A 83 -6.39 2.93 -4.05
N ALA A 84 -5.88 4.12 -3.72
CA ALA A 84 -6.30 5.36 -4.35
C ALA A 84 -5.07 6.23 -4.65
N PRO A 85 -5.07 7.01 -5.75
CA PRO A 85 -4.02 7.97 -6.00
C PRO A 85 -3.98 9.02 -4.89
N ILE A 86 -2.78 9.47 -4.52
CA ILE A 86 -2.65 10.63 -3.63
C ILE A 86 -3.16 11.86 -4.39
N PRO A 87 -4.09 12.64 -3.81
CA PRO A 87 -4.58 13.85 -4.45
C PRO A 87 -3.45 14.84 -4.71
N GLU A 88 -3.55 15.56 -5.82
CA GLU A 88 -2.67 16.68 -6.09
C GLU A 88 -2.84 17.74 -4.99
N GLY A 89 -1.70 18.25 -4.50
CA GLY A 89 -1.70 19.35 -3.57
C GLY A 89 -2.20 20.65 -4.23
N PRO A 90 -2.55 21.67 -3.42
CA PRO A 90 -2.92 22.96 -3.98
C PRO A 90 -1.77 23.52 -4.83
N SER A 91 -2.09 24.04 -6.01
CA SER A 91 -1.13 24.81 -6.79
C SER A 91 -0.80 26.08 -6.02
N LEU A 92 0.47 26.26 -5.65
CA LEU A 92 0.97 27.53 -5.13
C LEU A 92 1.12 28.48 -6.34
N THR A 93 0.12 29.33 -6.56
CA THR A 93 0.22 30.50 -7.44
C THR A 93 0.98 31.62 -6.76
#